data_AF-A0A100VXQ3-F1
#
_entry.id   AF-A0A100VXQ3-F1
#
_cell.length_a   1.000
_cell.length_b   1.000
_cell.length_c   1.000
_cell.angle_alpha   90.00
_cell.angle_beta   90.00
_cell.angle_gamma   90.00
#
_symmetry.space_group_name_H-M   'P 1'
#
loop_
_entity.id
_entity.type
_entity.pdbx_description
1 polymer ?
#
loop_
_entity_poly.entity_id
_entity_poly.type
_entity_poly.pdbx_seq_one_letter_code
_entity_poly.pdbx_strand_id
1 'polypeptide(L)'
;MGPGPDNQPGEDFQPGEDYQPGHVVLPGEPIHSGPPQQGSIRWQEPGVTKPRPPTVAEARQRDKARKAREAAEQWAALQEQKREERQAHGRKVFIGSVAVVGVVGAVALGYYLLHQDQANEVSATCVKDGTNEVVPDSYCSDGYAGSHSTFIYAGSPYRYYYGGSSGGIGSIARGGTIEIPKGTTARTSSGQSITKSGSSVSRGGFGSKSSGSSGS
;
A
#
# COMPACT_ATOMS: atom_id res chain seq x y z
N MET A 1 -27.45 20.05 -14.61
CA MET A 1 -26.32 19.29 -14.01
C MET A 1 -25.68 20.14 -12.94
N GLY A 2 -25.53 19.57 -11.75
CA GLY A 2 -24.78 20.11 -10.62
C GLY A 2 -25.65 20.90 -9.62
N PRO A 3 -25.30 20.92 -8.32
CA PRO A 3 -24.26 20.17 -7.60
C PRO A 3 -24.83 19.36 -6.42
N GLY A 4 -24.01 18.47 -5.83
CA GLY A 4 -24.15 18.18 -4.39
C GLY A 4 -24.02 19.49 -3.58
N PRO A 5 -24.38 19.54 -2.30
CA PRO A 5 -23.41 18.99 -1.34
C PRO A 5 -24.03 18.45 -0.03
N ASP A 6 -23.41 17.39 0.46
CA ASP A 6 -22.70 17.39 1.75
C ASP A 6 -23.22 18.35 2.83
N ASN A 7 -23.84 17.79 3.87
CA ASN A 7 -23.48 18.10 5.25
C ASN A 7 -24.15 17.09 6.22
N GLN A 8 -23.36 16.11 6.65
CA GLN A 8 -23.36 15.66 8.06
C GLN A 8 -22.98 16.86 8.96
N PRO A 9 -22.98 16.79 10.31
CA PRO A 9 -23.63 15.89 11.27
C PRO A 9 -24.32 16.72 12.40
N GLY A 10 -24.87 16.08 13.42
CA GLY A 10 -25.31 16.76 14.65
C GLY A 10 -26.56 16.11 15.22
N GLU A 11 -26.41 15.03 15.97
CA GLU A 11 -26.49 15.06 17.45
C GLU A 11 -27.90 15.36 17.95
N ASP A 12 -28.76 14.34 17.97
CA ASP A 12 -29.98 14.39 18.77
C ASP A 12 -29.67 13.86 20.17
N PHE A 13 -29.21 14.79 20.99
CA PHE A 13 -29.37 14.81 22.44
C PHE A 13 -30.89 14.78 22.74
N GLN A 14 -31.40 13.70 23.33
CA GLN A 14 -32.66 13.73 24.09
C GLN A 14 -32.39 14.57 25.36
N PRO A 15 -33.29 15.43 25.89
CA PRO A 15 -34.67 15.04 26.23
C PRO A 15 -35.68 16.22 26.34
N GLY A 16 -36.88 15.94 26.86
CA GLY A 16 -37.70 16.93 27.57
C GLY A 16 -38.80 17.55 26.72
N GLU A 17 -40.03 17.06 26.88
CA GLU A 17 -40.99 17.66 27.81
C GLU A 17 -41.54 18.99 27.28
N ASP A 18 -42.72 18.86 26.66
CA ASP A 18 -43.90 19.69 26.94
C ASP A 18 -43.61 21.12 27.44
N TYR A 19 -43.36 22.06 26.52
CA TYR A 19 -43.62 23.47 26.80
C TYR A 19 -44.72 24.00 25.89
N GLN A 20 -45.96 23.86 26.36
CA GLN A 20 -47.04 24.75 25.97
C GLN A 20 -46.87 26.10 26.70
N PRO A 21 -47.08 27.22 25.99
CA PRO A 21 -47.62 28.39 26.67
C PRO A 21 -48.92 28.86 26.01
N GLY A 22 -50.00 28.75 26.77
CA GLY A 22 -50.70 29.95 27.23
C GLY A 22 -51.56 30.69 26.21
N HIS A 23 -52.69 30.08 25.89
CA HIS A 23 -54.05 30.66 25.82
C HIS A 23 -54.20 32.19 25.94
N VAL A 24 -54.95 32.75 24.99
CA VAL A 24 -55.88 33.86 25.28
C VAL A 24 -57.27 33.44 24.84
N VAL A 25 -58.17 33.35 25.82
CA VAL A 25 -59.55 32.86 25.73
C VAL A 25 -60.48 33.96 25.22
N LEU A 26 -61.36 33.64 24.27
CA LEU A 26 -62.56 34.40 23.92
C LEU A 26 -63.81 33.63 24.39
N PRO A 27 -64.90 34.32 24.78
CA PRO A 27 -65.90 33.73 25.65
C PRO A 27 -67.00 33.01 24.86
N GLY A 28 -67.07 31.69 25.03
CA GLY A 28 -68.15 30.84 24.49
C GLY A 28 -67.95 29.32 24.57
N GLU A 29 -66.93 28.79 25.27
CA GLU A 29 -66.60 27.35 25.22
C GLU A 29 -67.12 26.54 26.42
N PRO A 30 -67.99 25.53 26.20
CA PRO A 30 -68.09 24.40 27.09
C PRO A 30 -66.96 23.40 26.82
N ILE A 31 -65.95 23.44 27.71
CA ILE A 31 -65.14 22.35 28.29
C ILE A 31 -64.68 21.21 27.35
N HIS A 32 -63.37 21.21 27.10
CA HIS A 32 -62.60 20.13 26.47
C HIS A 32 -62.91 18.76 27.09
N SER A 33 -63.49 17.85 26.32
CA SER A 33 -63.56 16.44 26.69
C SER A 33 -62.16 15.83 26.52
N GLY A 34 -61.54 15.40 27.62
CA GLY A 34 -60.24 14.72 27.61
C GLY A 34 -60.20 13.46 26.73
N PRO A 35 -59.03 12.82 26.54
CA PRO A 35 -58.90 11.63 25.71
C PRO A 35 -59.94 10.57 26.13
N PRO A 36 -60.51 9.83 25.17
CA PRO A 36 -61.58 8.87 25.48
C PRO A 36 -61.08 7.89 26.52
N GLN A 37 -61.79 7.83 27.66
CA GLN A 37 -61.48 6.92 28.75
C GLN A 37 -61.57 5.48 28.21
N GLN A 38 -60.43 4.82 28.04
CA GLN A 38 -60.38 3.42 27.61
C GLN A 38 -60.95 2.56 28.74
N GLY A 39 -62.15 2.01 28.52
CA GLY A 39 -62.73 1.04 29.44
C GLY A 39 -61.82 -0.19 29.53
N SER A 40 -61.33 -0.50 30.73
CA SER A 40 -60.59 -1.75 30.98
C SER A 40 -61.58 -2.86 31.34
N ILE A 41 -61.59 -3.93 30.55
CA ILE A 41 -62.41 -5.12 30.82
C ILE A 41 -61.57 -6.05 31.71
N ARG A 42 -62.03 -6.32 32.93
CA ARG A 42 -61.31 -7.20 33.88
C ARG A 42 -61.47 -8.69 33.61
N TRP A 43 -62.54 -9.10 32.92
CA TRP A 43 -62.84 -10.50 32.65
C TRP A 43 -63.75 -10.62 31.41
N GLN A 44 -63.43 -11.52 30.48
CA GLN A 44 -64.27 -11.84 29.33
C GLN A 44 -64.75 -13.28 29.47
N GLU A 45 -66.07 -13.51 29.44
CA GLU A 45 -66.62 -14.86 29.51
C GLU A 45 -66.47 -15.57 28.15
N PRO A 46 -65.89 -16.79 28.11
CA PRO A 46 -65.70 -17.54 26.89
C PRO A 46 -67.06 -17.95 26.32
N GLY A 47 -67.34 -17.56 25.07
CA GLY A 47 -68.55 -17.95 24.34
C GLY A 47 -69.71 -16.94 24.36
N VAL A 48 -69.72 -15.96 25.28
CA VAL A 48 -70.77 -14.92 25.35
C VAL A 48 -70.33 -13.62 24.66
N THR A 49 -69.06 -13.27 24.81
CA THR A 49 -68.52 -12.01 24.29
C THR A 49 -68.23 -12.12 22.79
N LYS A 50 -68.99 -11.38 21.97
CA LYS A 50 -68.74 -11.32 20.52
C LYS A 50 -67.64 -10.30 20.20
N PRO A 51 -66.63 -10.65 19.37
CA PRO A 51 -65.62 -9.70 18.94
C PRO A 51 -66.27 -8.49 18.25
N ARG A 52 -65.80 -7.28 18.55
CA ARG A 52 -66.23 -6.08 17.83
C ARG A 52 -65.88 -6.23 16.35
N PRO A 53 -66.76 -5.84 15.41
CA PRO A 53 -66.41 -5.83 14.00
C PRO A 53 -65.21 -4.90 13.77
N PRO A 54 -64.21 -5.32 12.98
CA PRO A 54 -63.00 -4.56 12.77
C PRO A 54 -63.34 -3.22 12.13
N THR A 55 -62.71 -2.16 12.63
CA THR A 55 -62.81 -0.84 12.00
C THR A 55 -62.00 -0.83 10.71
N VAL A 56 -62.35 0.04 9.76
CA VAL A 56 -61.60 0.20 8.50
C VAL A 56 -60.12 0.55 8.71
N ALA A 57 -59.80 1.26 9.79
CA ALA A 57 -58.44 1.58 10.17
C ALA A 57 -57.68 0.33 10.65
N GLU A 58 -58.33 -0.53 11.43
CA GLU A 58 -57.76 -1.78 11.94
C GLU A 58 -57.57 -2.83 10.83
N ALA A 59 -58.47 -2.88 9.85
CA ALA A 59 -58.30 -3.70 8.64
C ALA A 59 -57.03 -3.29 7.87
N ARG A 60 -56.84 -1.99 7.60
CA ARG A 60 -55.63 -1.47 6.94
C ARG A 60 -54.35 -1.75 7.73
N GLN A 61 -54.40 -1.69 9.06
CA GLN A 61 -53.26 -2.05 9.91
C GLN A 61 -52.91 -3.53 9.79
N ARG A 62 -53.90 -4.42 9.75
CA ARG A 62 -53.71 -5.85 9.53
C ARG A 62 -53.14 -6.16 8.14
N ASP A 63 -53.64 -5.50 7.09
CA ASP A 63 -53.10 -5.64 5.74
C ASP A 63 -51.66 -5.12 5.63
N LYS A 64 -51.36 -3.97 6.25
CA LYS A 64 -49.99 -3.43 6.31
C LYS A 64 -49.05 -4.37 7.07
N ALA A 65 -49.51 -4.95 8.18
CA ALA A 65 -48.73 -5.92 8.95
C ALA A 65 -48.47 -7.20 8.15
N ARG A 66 -49.45 -7.70 7.39
CA ARG A 66 -49.26 -8.88 6.53
C ARG A 66 -48.26 -8.59 5.42
N LYS A 67 -48.41 -7.45 4.72
CA LYS A 67 -47.48 -7.03 3.67
C LYS A 67 -46.05 -6.77 4.18
N ALA A 68 -45.92 -6.25 5.40
CA ALA A 68 -44.62 -6.05 6.04
C ALA A 68 -43.92 -7.37 6.38
N ARG A 69 -44.68 -8.39 6.82
CA ARG A 69 -44.14 -9.74 7.08
C ARG A 69 -43.69 -10.41 5.79
N GLU A 70 -44.51 -10.36 4.74
CA GLU A 70 -44.16 -10.89 3.42
C GLU A 70 -42.90 -10.20 2.85
N ALA A 71 -42.78 -8.88 2.99
CA ALA A 71 -41.60 -8.14 2.55
C ALA A 71 -40.34 -8.49 3.37
N ALA A 72 -40.48 -8.69 4.68
CA ALA A 72 -39.38 -9.11 5.54
C ALA A 72 -38.89 -10.52 5.21
N GLU A 73 -39.80 -11.46 4.93
CA GLU A 73 -39.48 -12.83 4.50
C GLU A 73 -38.73 -12.83 3.16
N GLN A 74 -39.18 -12.04 2.18
CA GLN A 74 -38.50 -11.89 0.90
C GLN A 74 -37.09 -11.31 1.06
N TRP A 75 -36.93 -10.30 1.93
CA TRP A 75 -35.63 -9.68 2.17
C TRP A 75 -34.66 -10.63 2.88
N ALA A 76 -35.16 -11.43 3.84
CA ALA A 76 -34.39 -12.47 4.50
C ALA A 76 -33.90 -13.52 3.49
N ALA A 77 -34.77 -14.01 2.60
CA ALA A 77 -34.39 -14.97 1.56
C ALA A 77 -33.31 -14.43 0.61
N LEU A 78 -33.42 -13.15 0.20
CA LEU A 78 -32.41 -12.51 -0.65
C LEU A 78 -31.06 -12.30 0.07
N GLN A 79 -31.08 -12.02 1.37
CA GLN A 79 -29.88 -11.89 2.19
C GLN A 79 -29.12 -13.21 2.29
N GLU A 80 -29.84 -14.33 2.44
CA GLU A 80 -29.25 -15.66 2.51
C GLU A 80 -28.55 -16.02 1.20
N GLN A 81 -29.23 -15.84 0.05
CA GLN A 81 -28.63 -16.07 -1.27
C GLN A 81 -27.37 -15.22 -1.49
N LYS A 82 -27.44 -13.91 -1.19
CA LYS A 82 -26.28 -13.01 -1.30
C LYS A 82 -25.15 -13.37 -0.35
N ARG A 83 -25.44 -13.96 0.81
CA ARG A 83 -24.42 -14.41 1.77
C ARG A 83 -23.68 -15.62 1.20
N GLU A 84 -24.39 -16.58 0.61
CA GLU A 84 -23.79 -17.75 -0.04
C GLU A 84 -22.95 -17.35 -1.24
N GLU A 85 -23.44 -16.45 -2.10
CA GLU A 85 -22.69 -15.92 -3.24
C GLU A 85 -21.41 -15.22 -2.80
N ARG A 86 -21.48 -14.36 -1.76
CA ARG A 86 -20.31 -13.67 -1.21
C ARG A 86 -19.31 -14.63 -0.59
N GLN A 87 -19.76 -15.67 0.10
CA GLN A 87 -18.87 -16.69 0.66
C GLN A 87 -18.18 -17.52 -0.42
N ALA A 88 -18.92 -17.92 -1.46
CA ALA A 88 -18.38 -18.65 -2.60
C ALA A 88 -17.38 -17.82 -3.40
N HIS A 89 -17.68 -16.53 -3.61
CA HIS A 89 -16.78 -15.61 -4.31
C HIS A 89 -15.52 -15.30 -3.47
N GLY A 90 -15.69 -15.01 -2.18
CA GLY A 90 -14.59 -14.70 -1.27
C GLY A 90 -13.55 -15.82 -1.21
N ARG A 91 -13.98 -17.08 -1.06
CA ARG A 91 -13.06 -18.24 -1.04
C ARG A 91 -12.19 -18.35 -2.30
N LYS A 92 -12.76 -18.11 -3.48
CA LYS A 92 -12.01 -18.16 -4.75
C LYS A 92 -10.99 -17.03 -4.84
N VAL A 93 -11.37 -15.82 -4.43
CA VAL A 93 -10.48 -14.65 -4.44
C VAL A 93 -9.32 -14.82 -3.46
N PHE A 94 -9.59 -15.28 -2.23
CA PHE A 94 -8.53 -15.49 -1.23
C PHE A 94 -7.50 -16.55 -1.65
N ILE A 95 -7.93 -17.63 -2.32
CA ILE A 95 -7.01 -18.66 -2.82
C ILE A 95 -6.10 -18.09 -3.92
N GLY A 96 -6.64 -17.28 -4.83
CA GLY A 96 -5.85 -16.65 -5.90
C GLY A 96 -4.87 -15.58 -5.39
N SER A 97 -5.28 -14.78 -4.38
CA SER A 97 -4.45 -13.69 -3.88
C SER A 97 -3.22 -14.17 -3.10
N VAL A 98 -3.34 -15.24 -2.31
CA VAL A 98 -2.22 -15.76 -1.50
C VAL A 98 -1.11 -16.34 -2.38
N ALA A 99 -1.47 -17.03 -3.48
CA ALA A 99 -0.50 -17.64 -4.38
C ALA A 99 0.40 -16.60 -5.09
N VAL A 100 -0.18 -15.50 -5.58
CA VAL A 100 0.56 -14.47 -6.32
C VAL A 100 1.56 -13.74 -5.41
N VAL A 101 1.14 -13.35 -4.21
CA VAL A 101 2.01 -12.64 -3.26
C VAL A 101 3.19 -13.52 -2.81
N GLY A 102 2.96 -14.83 -2.62
CA GLY A 102 4.02 -15.77 -2.27
C GLY A 102 5.14 -15.87 -3.32
N VAL A 103 4.78 -15.90 -4.61
CA VAL A 103 5.77 -15.97 -5.71
C VAL A 103 6.60 -14.68 -5.80
N VAL A 104 5.95 -13.52 -5.70
CA VAL A 104 6.67 -12.22 -5.72
C VAL A 104 7.63 -12.10 -4.53
N GLY A 105 7.21 -12.52 -3.34
CA GLY A 105 8.07 -12.56 -2.16
C GLY A 105 9.28 -13.48 -2.33
N ALA A 106 9.09 -14.66 -2.92
CA ALA A 106 10.19 -15.59 -3.19
C ALA A 106 11.19 -15.04 -4.23
N VAL A 107 10.70 -14.39 -5.29
CA VAL A 107 11.57 -13.75 -6.31
C VAL A 107 12.36 -12.60 -5.71
N ALA A 108 11.72 -11.73 -4.92
CA ALA A 108 12.41 -10.62 -4.26
C ALA A 108 13.48 -11.11 -3.28
N LEU A 109 13.18 -12.14 -2.48
CA LEU A 109 14.13 -12.75 -1.56
C LEU A 109 15.28 -13.43 -2.31
N GLY A 110 14.98 -14.18 -3.37
CA GLY A 110 15.99 -14.81 -4.22
C GLY A 110 16.93 -13.78 -4.87
N TYR A 111 16.38 -12.70 -5.41
CA TYR A 111 17.17 -11.61 -5.98
C TYR A 111 18.06 -10.96 -4.91
N TYR A 112 17.51 -10.66 -3.72
CA TYR A 112 18.27 -10.08 -2.62
C TYR A 112 19.45 -10.96 -2.21
N LEU A 113 19.23 -12.27 -2.01
CA LEU A 113 20.29 -13.22 -1.64
C LEU A 113 21.37 -13.35 -2.72
N LEU A 114 20.98 -13.41 -4.00
CA LEU A 114 21.94 -13.52 -5.11
C LEU A 114 22.77 -12.24 -5.34
N HIS A 115 22.26 -11.08 -4.92
CA HIS A 115 22.93 -9.80 -5.10
C HIS A 115 23.62 -9.30 -3.82
N GLN A 116 23.69 -10.11 -2.74
CA GLN A 116 24.45 -9.74 -1.54
C GLN A 116 25.95 -9.57 -1.82
N ASP A 117 26.51 -10.36 -2.75
CA ASP A 117 27.91 -10.21 -3.14
C ASP A 117 28.17 -8.89 -3.89
N GLN A 118 27.14 -8.31 -4.51
CA GLN A 118 27.19 -6.97 -5.12
C GLN A 118 27.05 -5.85 -4.07
N ALA A 119 26.66 -6.15 -2.83
CA ALA A 119 26.53 -5.14 -1.78
C ALA A 119 27.89 -4.55 -1.34
N ASN A 120 28.98 -5.27 -1.63
CA ASN A 120 30.35 -4.79 -1.44
C ASN A 120 30.95 -4.23 -2.74
N GLU A 121 30.13 -3.91 -3.73
CA GLU A 121 30.57 -3.25 -4.94
C GLU A 121 30.66 -1.73 -4.74
N VAL A 122 31.83 -1.15 -5.04
CA VAL A 122 32.04 0.30 -4.97
C VAL A 122 32.30 0.86 -6.37
N SER A 123 31.76 2.02 -6.69
CA SER A 123 32.08 2.68 -7.97
C SER A 123 33.53 3.15 -7.97
N ALA A 124 34.23 2.98 -9.08
CA ALA A 124 35.55 3.56 -9.36
C ALA A 124 35.43 4.59 -10.48
N THR A 125 35.98 5.77 -10.24
CA THR A 125 36.00 6.87 -11.21
C THR A 125 37.43 7.31 -11.46
N CYS A 126 37.82 7.41 -12.73
CA CYS A 126 39.14 7.92 -13.08
C CYS A 126 39.12 9.45 -12.89
N VAL A 127 40.06 9.97 -12.11
CA VAL A 127 40.18 11.40 -11.84
C VAL A 127 41.61 11.88 -12.07
N LYS A 128 41.75 13.15 -12.46
CA LYS A 128 43.05 13.81 -12.58
C LYS A 128 43.63 14.11 -11.20
N ASP A 129 44.88 13.71 -10.98
CA ASP A 129 45.54 13.94 -9.69
C ASP A 129 45.73 15.44 -9.42
N GLY A 130 45.49 15.86 -8.18
CA GLY A 130 45.53 17.26 -7.73
C GLY A 130 44.25 18.07 -7.91
N THR A 131 43.43 17.79 -8.94
CA THR A 131 42.17 18.53 -9.19
C THR A 131 40.91 17.71 -8.90
N ASN A 132 41.02 16.38 -8.89
CA ASN A 132 39.88 15.44 -8.75
C ASN A 132 38.81 15.62 -9.83
N GLU A 133 39.19 16.18 -10.97
CA GLU A 133 38.32 16.26 -12.14
C GLU A 133 38.14 14.87 -12.74
N VAL A 134 36.90 14.46 -12.90
CA VAL A 134 36.50 13.18 -13.46
C VAL A 134 36.81 13.17 -14.94
N VAL A 135 37.59 12.18 -15.36
CA VAL A 135 38.01 12.00 -16.74
C VAL A 135 37.51 10.66 -17.27
N PRO A 136 37.56 10.45 -18.60
CA PRO A 136 37.25 9.15 -19.16
C PRO A 136 38.11 8.04 -18.55
N ASP A 137 37.51 6.88 -18.31
CA ASP A 137 38.17 5.73 -17.69
C ASP A 137 39.42 5.27 -18.45
N SER A 138 39.43 5.47 -19.77
CA SER A 138 40.56 5.17 -20.65
C SER A 138 41.88 5.79 -20.19
N TYR A 139 41.86 6.94 -19.51
CA TYR A 139 43.10 7.58 -19.06
C TYR A 139 43.75 6.84 -17.90
N CYS A 140 42.96 6.13 -17.11
CA CYS A 140 43.47 5.24 -16.05
C CYS A 140 43.66 3.79 -16.54
N SER A 141 42.94 3.34 -17.57
CA SER A 141 43.10 1.97 -18.12
C SER A 141 44.26 1.85 -19.11
N ASP A 142 44.46 2.87 -19.95
CA ASP A 142 45.46 2.90 -21.02
C ASP A 142 46.73 3.65 -20.59
N GLY A 143 46.68 4.35 -19.46
CA GLY A 143 47.83 4.95 -18.82
C GLY A 143 48.78 3.89 -18.27
N TYR A 144 50.07 4.19 -18.24
CA TYR A 144 51.05 3.30 -17.62
C TYR A 144 51.07 3.50 -16.10
N ALA A 145 51.32 2.42 -15.37
CA ALA A 145 51.39 2.46 -13.91
C ALA A 145 52.53 3.39 -13.45
N GLY A 146 52.18 4.41 -12.68
CA GLY A 146 53.10 5.33 -12.01
C GLY A 146 53.32 4.96 -10.55
N SER A 147 53.84 5.91 -9.78
CA SER A 147 54.03 5.74 -8.33
C SER A 147 52.70 5.88 -7.57
N HIS A 148 52.56 5.20 -6.44
CA HIS A 148 51.44 5.35 -5.49
C HIS A 148 50.03 5.28 -6.12
N SER A 149 49.71 4.21 -6.86
CA SER A 149 48.39 3.96 -7.48
C SER A 149 47.94 4.98 -8.53
N THR A 150 48.88 5.79 -9.04
CA THR A 150 48.61 6.71 -10.15
C THR A 150 48.90 6.05 -11.49
N PHE A 151 48.23 6.53 -12.54
CA PHE A 151 48.40 6.14 -13.93
C PHE A 151 48.79 7.38 -14.71
N ILE A 152 49.86 7.30 -15.50
CA ILE A 152 50.29 8.42 -16.31
C ILE A 152 49.76 8.24 -17.73
N TYR A 153 48.98 9.21 -18.18
CA TYR A 153 48.44 9.24 -19.53
C TYR A 153 48.67 10.63 -20.14
N ALA A 154 49.21 10.67 -21.37
CA ALA A 154 49.56 11.93 -22.03
C ALA A 154 50.39 12.91 -21.15
N GLY A 155 51.30 12.38 -20.31
CA GLY A 155 52.16 13.17 -19.42
C GLY A 155 51.49 13.74 -18.17
N SER A 156 50.21 13.43 -17.93
CA SER A 156 49.48 13.84 -16.72
C SER A 156 49.20 12.65 -15.80
N PRO A 157 49.28 12.82 -14.47
CA PRO A 157 48.92 11.79 -13.51
C PRO A 157 47.40 11.72 -13.29
N TYR A 158 46.88 10.49 -13.28
CA TYR A 158 45.50 10.13 -13.00
C TYR A 158 45.45 9.07 -11.92
N ARG A 159 44.30 8.92 -11.24
CA ARG A 159 44.09 7.91 -10.19
C ARG A 159 42.62 7.50 -10.14
N TYR A 160 42.36 6.34 -9.56
CA TYR A 160 40.98 5.94 -9.29
C TYR A 160 40.49 6.50 -7.96
N TYR A 161 39.23 6.94 -7.97
CA TYR A 161 38.50 7.42 -6.81
C TYR A 161 37.28 6.52 -6.58
N TYR A 162 37.15 5.99 -5.36
CA TYR A 162 36.24 4.91 -5.00
C TYR A 162 35.09 5.40 -4.12
N GLY A 163 33.86 4.95 -4.40
CA GLY A 163 32.70 5.13 -3.52
C GLY A 163 32.20 6.57 -3.35
N GLY A 164 32.64 7.49 -4.21
CA GLY A 164 32.21 8.90 -4.20
C GLY A 164 31.08 9.20 -5.18
N SER A 165 30.50 10.39 -5.06
CA SER A 165 29.56 10.93 -6.05
C SER A 165 30.34 11.74 -7.10
N SER A 166 30.07 11.46 -8.37
CA SER A 166 30.57 12.24 -9.52
C SER A 166 29.41 12.55 -10.45
N GLY A 167 29.37 13.77 -10.98
CA GLY A 167 28.36 14.23 -11.92
C GLY A 167 28.68 13.90 -13.39
N GLY A 168 29.58 12.93 -13.63
CA GLY A 168 30.10 12.61 -14.96
C GLY A 168 31.43 13.28 -15.29
N ILE A 169 31.88 13.13 -16.54
CA ILE A 169 33.16 13.64 -17.03
C ILE A 169 33.19 15.17 -16.94
N GLY A 170 34.29 15.73 -16.45
CA GLY A 170 34.50 17.15 -16.18
C GLY A 170 33.96 17.64 -14.83
N SER A 171 33.26 16.78 -14.07
CA SER A 171 32.83 17.12 -12.71
C SER A 171 33.93 16.83 -11.68
N ILE A 172 33.87 17.50 -10.52
CA ILE A 172 34.81 17.23 -9.42
C ILE A 172 34.24 16.08 -8.57
N ALA A 173 34.99 14.99 -8.45
CA ALA A 173 34.62 13.86 -7.59
C ALA A 173 34.68 14.26 -6.10
N ARG A 174 33.65 13.86 -5.33
CA ARG A 174 33.56 14.19 -3.90
C ARG A 174 33.07 13.01 -3.06
N GLY A 175 33.49 12.98 -1.79
CA GLY A 175 32.96 12.07 -0.77
C GLY A 175 33.41 10.60 -0.87
N GLY A 176 34.41 10.29 -1.71
CA GLY A 176 34.97 8.96 -1.86
C GLY A 176 36.38 8.82 -1.25
N THR A 177 37.00 7.67 -1.48
CA THR A 177 38.35 7.33 -1.01
C THR A 177 39.27 7.08 -2.20
N ILE A 178 40.56 7.38 -2.07
CA ILE A 178 41.53 6.95 -3.09
C ILE A 178 41.95 5.49 -2.88
N GLU A 179 41.96 5.04 -1.64
CA GLU A 179 42.27 3.65 -1.34
C GLU A 179 41.03 2.78 -1.52
N ILE A 180 41.21 1.62 -2.17
CA ILE A 180 40.15 0.61 -2.26
C ILE A 180 39.79 0.15 -0.84
N PRO A 181 38.49 0.18 -0.46
CA PRO A 181 38.03 -0.39 0.80
C PRO A 181 38.33 -1.91 0.89
N LYS A 182 38.53 -2.43 2.11
CA LYS A 182 38.83 -3.86 2.29
C LYS A 182 37.57 -4.69 2.00
N GLY A 183 37.73 -5.80 1.29
CA GLY A 183 36.62 -6.72 1.00
C GLY A 183 35.65 -6.25 -0.07
N THR A 184 35.94 -5.14 -0.76
CA THR A 184 35.08 -4.59 -1.82
C THR A 184 35.65 -4.83 -3.21
N THR A 185 34.77 -5.03 -4.18
CA THR A 185 35.12 -5.02 -5.60
C THR A 185 34.76 -3.67 -6.17
N ALA A 186 35.73 -2.97 -6.77
CA ALA A 186 35.47 -1.69 -7.38
C ALA A 186 35.13 -1.85 -8.86
N ARG A 187 34.03 -1.25 -9.33
CA ARG A 187 33.66 -1.22 -10.75
C ARG A 187 33.91 0.14 -11.36
N THR A 188 34.71 0.13 -12.41
CA THR A 188 34.91 1.29 -13.26
C THR A 188 33.72 1.52 -14.19
N SER A 189 33.61 2.74 -14.72
CA SER A 189 32.60 3.08 -15.73
C SER A 189 32.76 2.30 -17.05
N SER A 190 33.94 1.73 -17.32
CA SER A 190 34.19 0.86 -18.48
C SER A 190 33.82 -0.62 -18.26
N GLY A 191 33.35 -0.98 -17.07
CA GLY A 191 32.98 -2.36 -16.69
C GLY A 191 34.14 -3.20 -16.11
N GLN A 192 35.32 -2.62 -15.96
CA GLN A 192 36.47 -3.27 -15.34
C GLN A 192 36.29 -3.39 -13.83
N SER A 193 36.57 -4.57 -13.27
CA SER A 193 36.63 -4.81 -11.81
C SER A 193 38.04 -4.69 -11.27
N ILE A 194 38.20 -3.93 -10.17
CA ILE A 194 39.45 -3.74 -9.44
C ILE A 194 39.24 -4.24 -8.00
N THR A 195 40.06 -5.18 -7.53
CA THR A 195 39.98 -5.73 -6.17
C THR A 195 41.26 -5.45 -5.39
N LYS A 196 41.17 -5.35 -4.04
CA LYS A 196 42.30 -5.02 -3.15
C LYS A 196 43.42 -6.08 -3.12
N SER A 197 43.15 -7.29 -3.60
CA SER A 197 44.16 -8.34 -3.73
C SER A 197 45.05 -8.07 -4.94
N GLY A 198 45.94 -7.09 -4.79
CA GLY A 198 47.12 -6.84 -5.61
C GLY A 198 46.85 -6.70 -7.12
N SER A 199 46.71 -5.46 -7.59
CA SER A 199 47.02 -5.01 -8.97
C SER A 199 46.53 -5.87 -10.15
N SER A 200 45.59 -6.79 -9.93
CA SER A 200 45.04 -7.65 -10.95
C SER A 200 43.73 -7.02 -11.38
N VAL A 201 43.87 -6.18 -12.39
CA VAL A 201 42.75 -5.80 -13.24
C VAL A 201 42.22 -7.09 -13.86
N SER A 202 41.24 -7.70 -13.20
CA SER A 202 40.54 -8.86 -13.74
C SER A 202 39.59 -8.33 -14.80
N ARG A 203 40.10 -8.29 -16.03
CA ARG A 203 39.31 -8.04 -17.24
C ARG A 203 38.41 -9.27 -17.37
N GLY A 204 37.12 -9.12 -17.07
CA GLY A 204 36.14 -10.19 -17.16
C GLY A 204 36.08 -10.75 -18.59
N GLY A 205 36.94 -11.73 -18.88
CA GLY A 205 36.89 -12.56 -20.07
C GLY A 205 36.11 -13.81 -19.76
N PHE A 206 35.04 -14.06 -20.52
CA PHE A 206 34.39 -15.36 -20.58
C PHE A 206 35.47 -16.44 -20.81
N GLY A 207 35.53 -17.41 -19.90
CA GLY A 207 36.61 -18.40 -19.84
C GLY A 207 36.69 -19.29 -21.08
N SER A 208 37.84 -19.23 -21.76
CA SER A 208 38.32 -20.30 -22.61
C SER A 208 39.35 -21.10 -21.83
N LYS A 209 38.86 -22.15 -21.18
CA LYS A 209 39.67 -23.27 -20.67
C LYS A 209 40.36 -23.96 -21.85
N SER A 210 41.55 -23.48 -22.22
CA SER A 210 42.46 -24.25 -23.08
C SER A 210 43.07 -25.36 -22.24
N SER A 211 42.57 -26.57 -22.45
CA SER A 211 43.19 -27.82 -22.02
C SER A 211 44.62 -27.89 -22.56
N GLY A 212 45.60 -27.59 -21.71
CA GLY A 212 47.01 -27.84 -21.99
C GLY A 212 47.36 -29.25 -21.52
N SER A 213 47.25 -30.22 -22.42
CA SER A 213 47.91 -31.51 -22.31
C SER A 213 49.39 -31.34 -22.68
N SER A 214 50.28 -31.60 -21.74
CA SER A 214 51.71 -31.88 -21.97
C SER A 214 52.16 -32.61 -20.68
N GLY A 215 52.52 -33.89 -20.65
CA GLY A 215 53.00 -34.74 -21.72
C GLY A 215 54.51 -34.57 -21.86
N SER A 216 55.26 -35.09 -20.88
CA SER A 216 56.51 -35.88 -20.98
C SER A 216 57.06 -36.13 -19.58
#